data_AF-X1SVI8-F1
#
_entry.id   AF-X1SVI8-F1
#
_cell.length_a   1.000
_cell.length_b   1.000
_cell.length_c   1.000
_cell.angle_alpha   90.00
_cell.angle_beta   90.00
_cell.angle_gamma   90.00
#
_symmetry.space_group_name_H-M   'P 1'
#
loop_
_entity.id
_entity.type
_entity.pdbx_description
1 polymer ?
#
loop_
_entity_poly.entity_id
_entity_poly.type
_entity_poly.pdbx_seq_one_letter_code
_entity_poly.pdbx_strand_id
1 'polypeptide(L)' 'AKGVIKAGSKKWQDKALKKGPGRFAEGVYIAGPDYEKGFAPYHEAIARVDLGPRFPKRDPRNLDRVRRVVNALVAEKLGE' A
#
# COMPACT_ATOMS: atom_id res chain seq x y z
N ALA A 1 -27.13 -23.49 -24.18
CA ALA A 1 -26.05 -22.77 -23.48
C ALA A 1 -26.29 -21.26 -23.61
N LYS A 2 -26.82 -20.60 -22.57
CA LYS A 2 -27.38 -19.24 -22.67
C LYS A 2 -26.57 -18.25 -21.84
N GLY A 3 -26.40 -17.03 -22.37
CA GLY A 3 -25.83 -15.87 -21.66
C GLY A 3 -24.32 -15.70 -21.85
N VAL A 4 -23.53 -16.52 -21.14
CA VAL A 4 -22.08 -16.28 -20.98
C VAL A 4 -21.29 -16.50 -22.28
N ILE A 5 -21.57 -17.59 -23.01
CA ILE A 5 -20.91 -17.89 -24.29
C ILE A 5 -21.24 -16.82 -25.35
N LYS A 6 -22.48 -16.31 -25.37
CA LYS A 6 -22.91 -15.25 -26.30
C LYS A 6 -22.33 -13.88 -25.94
N ALA A 7 -22.15 -13.58 -24.65
CA ALA A 7 -21.61 -12.31 -24.18
C ALA A 7 -20.09 -12.20 -24.39
N GLY A 8 -19.36 -13.31 -24.25
CA GLY A 8 -17.89 -13.36 -24.36
C GLY A 8 -17.16 -12.49 -23.34
N SER A 9 -15.83 -12.52 -23.35
CA SER A 9 -15.00 -11.75 -22.41
C SER A 9 -14.88 -10.26 -22.78
N LYS A 10 -15.05 -9.92 -24.05
CA LYS A 10 -14.83 -8.57 -24.60
C LYS A 10 -15.65 -7.50 -23.88
N LYS A 11 -16.92 -7.80 -23.57
CA LYS A 11 -17.82 -6.85 -22.88
C LYS A 11 -17.35 -6.50 -21.45
N TRP A 12 -16.79 -7.46 -20.70
CA TRP A 12 -16.26 -7.15 -19.37
C TRP A 12 -14.93 -6.41 -19.50
N GLN A 13 -14.04 -6.87 -20.38
CA GLN A 13 -12.71 -6.28 -20.59
C GLN A 13 -12.82 -4.80 -20.97
N ASP A 14 -13.68 -4.48 -21.93
CA ASP A 14 -13.94 -3.10 -22.36
C ASP A 14 -14.46 -2.23 -21.21
N LYS A 15 -15.34 -2.78 -20.36
CA LYS A 15 -15.88 -2.04 -19.21
C LYS A 15 -14.84 -1.85 -18.11
N ALA A 16 -13.97 -2.84 -17.86
CA ALA A 16 -12.92 -2.70 -16.87
C ALA A 16 -11.87 -1.68 -17.30
N LEU A 17 -11.45 -1.70 -18.57
CA LEU A 17 -10.48 -0.75 -19.10
C LEU A 17 -11.05 0.66 -19.16
N LYS A 18 -12.27 0.83 -19.69
CA LYS A 18 -12.87 2.16 -19.90
C LYS A 18 -13.41 2.80 -18.63
N LYS A 19 -13.90 2.01 -17.67
CA LYS A 19 -14.49 2.54 -16.42
C LYS A 19 -13.54 2.46 -15.23
N GLY A 20 -12.50 1.62 -15.27
CA GLY A 20 -11.68 1.28 -14.11
C GLY A 20 -11.03 2.50 -13.46
N PRO A 21 -10.12 3.22 -14.15
CA PRO A 21 -9.38 4.33 -13.53
C PRO A 21 -10.27 5.53 -13.17
N GLY A 22 -11.14 5.95 -14.08
CA GLY A 22 -11.99 7.13 -13.90
C GLY A 22 -13.00 7.01 -12.75
N ARG A 23 -13.38 5.79 -12.35
CA ARG A 23 -14.31 5.55 -11.23
C ARG A 23 -13.73 5.84 -9.86
N PHE A 24 -12.41 5.79 -9.73
CA PHE A 24 -11.72 5.96 -8.45
C PHE A 24 -10.86 7.22 -8.43
N ALA A 25 -10.50 7.77 -9.58
CA ALA A 25 -9.60 8.93 -9.69
C ALA A 25 -10.06 10.10 -8.79
N GLU A 26 -11.31 10.54 -8.92
CA GLU A 26 -11.86 11.64 -8.12
C GLU A 26 -11.83 11.34 -6.62
N GLY A 27 -12.25 10.13 -6.22
CA GLY A 27 -12.21 9.69 -4.83
C GLY A 27 -10.79 9.61 -4.26
N VAL A 28 -9.81 9.19 -5.06
CA VAL A 28 -8.39 9.16 -4.67
C VAL A 28 -7.84 10.56 -4.44
N TYR A 29 -8.18 11.53 -5.32
CA TYR A 29 -7.78 12.93 -5.12
C TYR A 29 -8.40 13.52 -3.86
N ILE A 30 -9.70 13.30 -3.63
CA ILE A 30 -10.41 13.79 -2.44
C ILE A 30 -9.84 13.17 -1.15
N ALA A 31 -9.48 11.88 -1.17
CA ALA A 31 -8.95 11.18 0.00
C ALA A 31 -7.48 11.50 0.31
N GLY A 32 -6.78 12.26 -0.54
CA GLY A 32 -5.37 12.60 -0.39
C GLY A 32 -5.05 13.22 0.98
N PRO A 33 -5.70 14.33 1.38
CA PRO A 33 -5.47 14.97 2.68
C PRO A 33 -5.78 14.06 3.87
N ASP A 34 -6.83 13.23 3.78
CA ASP A 34 -7.19 12.28 4.85
C ASP A 34 -6.15 11.18 4.99
N TYR A 35 -5.63 10.67 3.87
CA TYR A 35 -4.53 9.71 3.84
C TYR A 35 -3.26 10.32 4.42
N GLU A 36 -2.88 11.53 3.99
CA GLU A 36 -1.71 12.23 4.47
C GLU A 36 -1.77 12.41 6.00
N LYS A 37 -2.90 12.93 6.50
CA LYS A 37 -3.14 13.10 7.93
C LYS A 37 -3.10 11.77 8.70
N GLY A 38 -3.71 10.72 8.15
CA GLY A 38 -3.76 9.39 8.79
C GLY A 38 -2.41 8.66 8.79
N PHE A 39 -1.58 8.90 7.78
CA PHE A 39 -0.27 8.27 7.62
C PHE A 39 0.85 9.05 8.30
N ALA A 40 0.69 10.36 8.50
CA ALA A 40 1.73 11.23 9.07
C ALA A 40 2.40 10.67 10.34
N PRO A 41 1.67 10.15 11.36
CA PRO A 41 2.32 9.61 12.56
C PRO A 41 3.23 8.40 12.27
N TYR A 42 2.78 7.50 11.38
CA TYR A 42 3.57 6.34 10.97
C TYR A 42 4.77 6.72 10.11
N HIS A 43 4.63 7.73 9.26
CA HIS A 43 5.74 8.28 8.50
C HIS A 43 6.83 8.85 9.43
N GLU A 44 6.43 9.63 10.43
CA GLU A 44 7.35 10.16 11.45
C GLU A 44 7.99 9.05 12.29
N ALA A 45 7.22 8.03 12.68
CA ALA A 45 7.74 6.86 13.37
C ALA A 45 8.83 6.15 12.55
N ILE A 46 8.59 5.88 11.27
CA ILE A 46 9.59 5.26 10.38
C ILE A 46 10.84 6.15 10.23
N ALA A 47 10.65 7.46 10.05
CA ALA A 47 11.75 8.40 9.86
C ALA A 47 12.71 8.48 11.06
N ARG A 48 12.21 8.21 12.27
CA ARG A 48 13.00 8.16 13.51
C ARG A 48 13.74 6.85 13.74
N VAL A 49 13.44 5.79 12.98
CA VAL A 49 14.04 4.46 13.20
C VAL A 49 15.53 4.47 12.88
N ASP A 50 16.36 4.15 13.87
CA ASP A 50 17.73 3.72 13.62
C ASP A 50 17.74 2.27 13.10
N LEU A 51 17.97 2.15 11.79
CA LEU A 51 18.03 0.87 11.09
C LEU A 51 19.31 0.08 11.40
N GLY A 52 20.29 0.65 12.10
CA GLY A 52 21.57 0.03 12.39
C GLY A 52 22.41 -0.27 11.13
N PRO A 53 23.41 -1.15 11.24
CA PRO A 53 24.33 -1.44 10.15
C PRO A 53 23.62 -2.09 8.96
N ARG A 54 24.15 -1.82 7.75
CA ARG A 54 23.72 -2.47 6.51
C ARG A 54 24.79 -3.48 6.09
N PHE A 55 24.36 -4.72 5.87
CA PHE A 55 25.23 -5.82 5.46
C PHE A 55 25.10 -6.08 3.95
N PRO A 56 25.97 -6.94 3.35
CA PRO A 56 25.88 -7.28 1.93
C PRO A 56 24.49 -7.74 1.48
N LYS A 57 24.21 -7.58 0.19
CA LYS A 57 22.92 -7.97 -0.40
C LYS A 57 22.58 -9.43 -0.05
N ARG A 58 21.34 -9.67 0.41
CA ARG A 58 20.81 -10.97 0.86
C ARG A 58 21.45 -11.55 2.14
N ASP A 59 22.27 -10.80 2.86
CA ASP A 59 22.71 -11.21 4.20
C ASP A 59 21.50 -11.29 5.16
N PRO A 60 21.28 -12.43 5.85
CA PRO A 60 20.15 -12.62 6.76
C PRO A 60 20.05 -11.56 7.86
N ARG A 61 21.17 -10.97 8.30
CA ARG A 61 21.20 -9.93 9.33
C ARG A 61 20.46 -8.66 8.91
N ASN A 62 20.31 -8.41 7.60
CA ASN A 62 19.51 -7.28 7.11
C ASN A 62 18.01 -7.41 7.44
N LEU A 63 17.51 -8.61 7.79
CA LEU A 63 16.13 -8.78 8.26
C LEU A 63 15.88 -8.04 9.59
N ASP A 64 16.93 -7.79 10.38
CA ASP A 64 16.82 -6.99 11.60
C ASP A 64 16.29 -5.58 11.31
N ARG A 65 16.67 -5.01 10.16
CA ARG A 65 16.21 -3.69 9.71
C ARG A 65 14.70 -3.68 9.48
N VAL A 66 14.15 -4.75 8.90
CA VAL A 66 12.71 -4.92 8.68
C VAL A 66 11.99 -5.03 10.02
N ARG A 67 12.52 -5.86 10.93
CA ARG A 67 11.99 -6.03 12.29
C ARG A 67 11.91 -4.69 13.04
N ARG A 68 12.95 -3.85 12.97
CA ARG A 68 12.98 -2.53 13.61
C ARG A 68 11.89 -1.58 13.09
N VAL A 69 11.69 -1.53 11.77
CA VAL A 69 10.63 -0.73 11.16
C VAL A 69 9.24 -1.22 11.61
N VAL A 70 9.02 -2.53 11.59
CA VAL A 70 7.75 -3.11 12.05
C VAL A 70 7.49 -2.79 13.52
N ASN A 71 8.50 -2.90 14.38
CA ASN A 71 8.37 -2.56 15.79
C ASN A 71 7.98 -1.09 15.99
N ALA A 72 8.56 -0.16 15.24
CA ALA A 72 8.21 1.26 15.32
C ALA A 72 6.75 1.52 14.89
N LEU A 73 6.28 0.85 13.84
CA LEU A 73 4.88 0.94 13.40
C LEU A 73 3.91 0.35 14.44
N VAL A 74 4.29 -0.74 15.10
CA VAL A 74 3.49 -1.35 16.17
C VAL A 74 3.42 -0.43 17.38
N ALA A 75 4.55 0.14 17.82
CA ALA A 75 4.58 1.08 18.94
C ALA A 75 3.65 2.29 18.67
N GLU A 76 3.75 2.90 17.48
CA GLU A 76 2.87 4.01 17.07
C GLU A 76 1.39 3.58 17.05
N LYS A 77 1.09 2.35 16.62
CA LYS A 77 -0.29 1.83 16.59
C LYS A 77 -0.86 1.61 18.00
N LEU A 78 -0.02 1.19 18.94
CA LEU A 78 -0.41 0.88 20.32
C LEU A 78 -0.38 2.10 21.25
N GLY A 79 0.29 3.19 20.84
CA GLY A 79 0.43 4.41 21.63
C GLY A 79 1.48 4.30 22.74
N GLU A 80 2.52 3.49 22.51
CA GLU A 80 3.64 3.25 23.43
C GLU A 80 4.84 4.17 23.18
#